data_AF-F4YE38-F1
#
_entry.id   AF-F4YE38-F1
#
_cell.length_a   1.000
_cell.length_b   1.000
_cell.length_c   1.000
_cell.angle_alpha   90.00
_cell.angle_beta   90.00
_cell.angle_gamma   90.00
#
_symmetry.space_group_name_H-M   'P 1'
#
loop_
_entity.id
_entity.type
_entity.pdbx_description
1 polymer ?
#
loop_
_entity_poly.entity_id
_entity_poly.type
_entity_poly.pdbx_seq_one_letter_code
_entity_poly.pdbx_strand_id
1 'polypeptide(L)'
;GCVQCISGPLGMYRNSLLHEFVEDWYNQEFMGSQCSFGDDRHLTNRVLSLGYATKYTARSKCLTETPIEYLRWLNQQTRWSKSYFREWLYNAMWFHKHHLWMTYEAVITGFFPFFLIATVIQLFYRGKIWNILLFLLTVQLVGLIKSSFASCLRGNIVMVFMSLYSVLYMSSLLPAKMFAIATINKAGWGTSGRKN
;
A
#
# COMPACT_ATOMS: atom_id res chain seq x y z
N GLY A 1 -2.58 -9.13 16.17
CA GLY A 1 -1.68 -9.36 15.01
C GLY A 1 -1.33 -8.01 14.40
N CYS A 2 -0.57 -7.99 13.32
CA CYS A 2 0.05 -6.77 12.79
C CYS A 2 -0.40 -6.46 11.35
N VAL A 3 -1.62 -6.85 10.97
CA VAL A 3 -2.18 -6.58 9.64
C VAL A 3 -2.94 -5.27 9.65
N GLN A 4 -2.52 -4.30 8.84
CA GLN A 4 -3.15 -2.98 8.75
C GLN A 4 -4.32 -2.93 7.76
N CYS A 5 -4.38 -3.88 6.84
CA CYS A 5 -5.41 -3.99 5.82
C CYS A 5 -5.74 -5.46 5.63
N ILE A 6 -6.93 -5.88 6.01
CA ILE A 6 -7.50 -7.16 5.59
C ILE A 6 -7.88 -7.00 4.12
N SER A 7 -7.45 -7.94 3.28
CA SER A 7 -7.61 -7.85 1.82
C SER A 7 -9.05 -8.19 1.41
N GLY A 8 -9.66 -7.40 0.53
CA GLY A 8 -11.03 -7.59 0.04
C GLY A 8 -11.31 -8.95 -0.60
N PRO A 9 -10.40 -9.51 -1.43
CA PRO A 9 -10.57 -10.86 -1.98
C PRO A 9 -10.72 -11.97 -0.93
N LEU A 10 -10.18 -11.80 0.28
CA LEU A 10 -10.29 -12.78 1.35
C LEU A 10 -10.13 -12.12 2.72
N GLY A 11 -11.24 -11.58 3.21
CA GLY A 11 -11.35 -10.96 4.52
C GLY A 11 -12.54 -11.49 5.29
N MET A 12 -12.40 -11.64 6.60
CA MET A 12 -13.48 -12.07 7.49
C MET A 12 -13.57 -11.10 8.66
N TYR A 13 -14.78 -10.63 8.92
CA TYR A 13 -15.10 -9.70 9.99
C TYR A 13 -16.24 -10.27 10.84
N ARG A 14 -16.25 -9.94 12.13
CA ARG A 14 -17.35 -10.35 13.01
C ARG A 14 -18.57 -9.50 12.67
N ASN A 15 -19.69 -10.12 12.32
CA ASN A 15 -20.90 -9.39 11.90
C ASN A 15 -21.39 -8.40 12.96
N SER A 16 -21.42 -8.81 14.23
CA SER A 16 -21.85 -7.95 15.34
C SER A 16 -21.04 -6.65 15.43
N LEU A 17 -19.76 -6.70 15.07
CA LEU A 17 -18.85 -5.55 15.10
C LEU A 17 -19.08 -4.62 13.90
N LEU A 18 -19.42 -5.17 12.73
CA LEU A 18 -19.71 -4.36 11.53
C LEU A 18 -20.92 -3.46 11.76
N HIS A 19 -21.95 -3.96 12.43
CA HIS A 19 -23.15 -3.18 12.74
C HIS A 19 -22.88 -1.90 13.54
N GLU A 20 -21.75 -1.81 14.26
CA GLU A 20 -21.39 -0.63 15.04
C GLU A 20 -20.91 0.56 14.18
N PHE A 21 -20.44 0.31 12.95
CA PHE A 21 -19.84 1.38 12.13
C PHE A 21 -20.08 1.23 10.61
N VAL A 22 -20.92 0.30 10.17
CA VAL A 22 -21.15 0.06 8.73
C VAL A 22 -21.67 1.30 8.00
N GLU A 23 -22.54 2.08 8.64
CA GLU A 23 -23.07 3.33 8.07
C GLU A 23 -21.98 4.41 7.95
N ASP A 24 -21.14 4.57 8.98
CA ASP A 24 -19.98 5.48 8.94
C ASP A 24 -18.98 5.07 7.86
N TRP A 25 -18.76 3.76 7.70
CA TRP A 25 -17.87 3.21 6.69
C TRP A 25 -18.42 3.44 5.28
N TYR A 26 -19.74 3.30 5.09
CA TYR A 26 -20.40 3.50 3.80
C TYR A 26 -20.40 4.96 3.37
N ASN A 27 -20.66 5.88 4.30
CA ASN A 27 -20.75 7.31 4.04
C ASN A 27 -19.42 8.06 4.23
N GLN A 28 -18.29 7.37 4.09
CA GLN A 28 -16.97 7.94 4.33
C GLN A 28 -16.70 9.15 3.41
N GLU A 29 -16.39 10.29 4.03
CA GLU A 29 -15.92 11.48 3.32
C GLU A 29 -14.46 11.77 3.58
N PHE A 30 -13.76 12.26 2.56
CA PHE A 30 -12.42 12.81 2.70
C PHE A 30 -12.35 14.17 2.01
N MET A 31 -11.97 15.21 2.77
CA MET A 31 -11.89 16.59 2.30
C MET A 31 -13.20 17.07 1.61
N GLY A 32 -14.36 16.70 2.17
CA GLY A 32 -15.68 17.09 1.66
C GLY A 32 -16.14 16.35 0.40
N SER A 33 -15.41 15.33 -0.04
CA SER A 33 -15.80 14.46 -1.15
C SER A 33 -16.09 13.05 -0.63
N GLN A 34 -17.22 12.48 -1.04
CA GLN A 34 -17.54 11.08 -0.78
C GLN A 34 -16.45 10.19 -1.38
N CYS A 35 -15.88 9.33 -0.55
CA CYS A 35 -14.92 8.33 -1.00
C CYS A 35 -15.67 7.27 -1.80
N SER A 36 -15.16 6.91 -2.98
CA SER A 36 -15.77 5.83 -3.77
C SER A 36 -15.75 4.49 -3.02
N PHE A 37 -16.73 3.64 -3.34
CA PHE A 37 -17.08 2.43 -2.57
C PHE A 37 -15.91 1.50 -2.23
N GLY A 38 -16.00 0.88 -1.06
CA GLY A 38 -15.43 -0.45 -0.80
C GLY A 38 -13.93 -0.49 -0.58
N ASP A 39 -13.41 0.35 0.33
CA ASP A 39 -12.01 0.28 0.73
C ASP A 39 -11.82 -0.67 1.91
N ASP A 40 -11.23 -1.84 1.64
CA ASP A 40 -10.91 -2.85 2.64
C ASP A 40 -10.03 -2.28 3.78
N ARG A 41 -9.21 -1.28 3.46
CA ARG A 41 -8.35 -0.59 4.43
C ARG A 41 -9.16 0.31 5.36
N HIS A 42 -10.18 1.01 4.83
CA HIS A 42 -11.07 1.80 5.67
C HIS A 42 -11.85 0.90 6.63
N LEU A 43 -12.36 -0.22 6.12
CA LEU A 43 -13.07 -1.21 6.94
C LEU A 43 -12.17 -1.76 8.06
N THR A 44 -10.92 -2.09 7.73
CA THR A 44 -9.93 -2.55 8.72
C THR A 44 -9.60 -1.44 9.73
N ASN A 45 -9.45 -0.20 9.28
CA ASN A 45 -9.19 0.96 10.13
C ASN A 45 -10.29 1.18 11.15
N ARG A 46 -11.56 1.07 10.76
CA ARG A 46 -12.70 1.20 11.69
C ARG A 46 -12.66 0.15 12.79
N VAL A 47 -12.39 -1.11 12.43
CA VAL A 47 -12.19 -2.19 13.42
C VAL A 47 -11.06 -1.88 14.39
N LEU A 48 -9.90 -1.44 13.87
CA LEU A 48 -8.73 -1.10 14.69
C LEU A 48 -8.99 0.12 15.58
N SER A 49 -9.77 1.09 15.11
CA SER A 49 -10.17 2.28 15.88
C SER A 49 -11.01 1.94 17.12
N LEU A 50 -11.70 0.80 17.11
CA LEU A 50 -12.45 0.28 18.25
C LEU A 50 -11.58 -0.54 19.23
N GLY A 51 -10.26 -0.64 18.98
CA GLY A 51 -9.32 -1.37 19.84
C GLY A 51 -9.26 -2.88 19.59
N TYR A 52 -9.94 -3.37 18.54
CA TYR A 52 -9.81 -4.77 18.12
C TYR A 52 -8.48 -5.03 17.41
N ALA A 53 -8.11 -6.30 17.32
CA ALA A 53 -6.89 -6.73 16.65
C ALA A 53 -7.18 -7.55 15.40
N THR A 54 -6.33 -7.40 14.39
CA THR A 54 -6.35 -8.23 13.18
C THR A 54 -5.48 -9.48 13.34
N LYS A 55 -5.81 -10.53 12.56
CA LYS A 55 -5.04 -11.77 12.48
C LYS A 55 -4.84 -12.18 11.02
N TYR A 56 -3.70 -12.79 10.75
CA TYR A 56 -3.34 -13.38 9.46
C TYR A 56 -3.18 -14.89 9.61
N THR A 57 -3.61 -15.64 8.62
CA THR A 57 -3.34 -17.08 8.51
C THR A 57 -2.85 -17.40 7.11
N ALA A 58 -1.73 -18.12 7.02
CA ALA A 58 -1.18 -18.57 5.75
C ALA A 58 -1.96 -19.74 5.12
N ARG A 59 -2.97 -20.29 5.83
CA ARG A 59 -3.80 -21.41 5.35
C ARG A 59 -4.93 -20.95 4.42
N SER A 60 -5.36 -19.70 4.56
CA SER A 60 -6.41 -19.11 3.73
C SER A 60 -5.83 -18.63 2.41
N LYS A 61 -6.34 -19.15 1.29
CA LYS A 61 -5.89 -18.84 -0.07
C LYS A 61 -7.08 -18.39 -0.90
N CYS A 62 -6.89 -17.34 -1.70
CA CYS A 62 -7.86 -16.85 -2.67
C CYS A 62 -7.11 -16.51 -3.96
N LEU A 63 -7.74 -16.79 -5.10
CA LEU A 63 -7.23 -16.43 -6.41
C LEU A 63 -7.88 -15.12 -6.83
N THR A 64 -7.08 -14.19 -7.30
CA THR A 64 -7.56 -12.90 -7.78
C THR A 64 -6.93 -12.58 -9.12
N GLU A 65 -7.67 -11.90 -9.98
CA GLU A 65 -7.19 -11.45 -11.27
C GLU A 65 -6.24 -10.27 -11.08
N THR A 66 -5.07 -10.34 -11.71
CA THR A 66 -4.10 -9.24 -11.78
C THR A 66 -4.16 -8.58 -13.16
N PRO A 67 -4.05 -7.25 -13.27
CA PRO A 67 -3.97 -6.59 -14.57
C PRO A 67 -2.77 -7.10 -15.37
N ILE A 68 -3.00 -7.43 -16.64
CA ILE A 68 -1.97 -7.89 -17.58
C ILE A 68 -1.29 -6.69 -18.26
N GLU A 69 -2.07 -5.64 -18.53
CA GLU A 69 -1.58 -4.42 -19.17
C GLU A 69 -0.92 -3.48 -18.18
N TYR A 70 0.24 -2.94 -18.54
CA TYR A 70 1.03 -2.05 -17.69
C TYR A 70 0.27 -0.79 -17.25
N LEU A 71 -0.43 -0.10 -18.17
CA LEU A 71 -1.17 1.12 -17.83
C LEU A 71 -2.36 0.82 -16.89
N ARG A 72 -3.04 -0.31 -17.10
CA ARG A 72 -4.12 -0.76 -16.23
C ARG A 72 -3.59 -1.10 -14.82
N TRP A 73 -2.43 -1.75 -14.75
CA TRP A 73 -1.72 -1.97 -13.49
C TRP A 73 -1.36 -0.64 -12.81
N LEU A 74 -0.76 0.31 -13.52
CA LEU A 74 -0.35 1.60 -12.96
C LEU A 74 -1.54 2.42 -12.43
N ASN A 75 -2.67 2.42 -13.15
CA ASN A 75 -3.91 3.05 -12.68
C ASN A 75 -4.44 2.39 -11.41
N GLN A 76 -4.39 1.06 -11.33
CA GLN A 76 -4.73 0.32 -10.12
C GLN A 76 -3.80 0.71 -8.94
N GLN A 77 -2.49 0.77 -9.15
CA GLN A 77 -1.52 1.15 -8.11
C GLN A 77 -1.70 2.60 -7.63
N THR A 78 -2.04 3.50 -8.55
CA THR A 78 -2.37 4.89 -8.24
C THR A 78 -3.60 4.96 -7.34
N ARG A 79 -4.68 4.23 -7.69
CA ARG A 79 -5.90 4.16 -6.88
C ARG A 79 -5.63 3.60 -5.48
N TRP A 80 -4.86 2.50 -5.40
CA TRP A 80 -4.44 1.93 -4.12
C TRP A 80 -3.60 2.89 -3.29
N SER A 81 -2.74 3.68 -3.93
CA SER A 81 -1.93 4.69 -3.24
C SER A 81 -2.77 5.84 -2.67
N LYS A 82 -3.80 6.30 -3.39
CA LYS A 82 -4.75 7.32 -2.87
C LYS A 82 -5.43 6.84 -1.59
N SER A 83 -6.03 5.65 -1.68
CA SER A 83 -6.66 4.96 -0.56
C SER A 83 -5.68 4.79 0.60
N TYR A 84 -4.47 4.30 0.33
CA TYR A 84 -3.44 4.10 1.34
C TYR A 84 -3.12 5.39 2.10
N PHE A 85 -2.83 6.50 1.41
CA PHE A 85 -2.45 7.76 2.09
C PHE A 85 -3.60 8.34 2.90
N ARG A 86 -4.83 8.32 2.37
CA ARG A 86 -6.02 8.72 3.11
C ARG A 86 -6.16 7.91 4.40
N GLU A 87 -6.17 6.59 4.26
CA GLU A 87 -6.37 5.68 5.37
C GLU A 87 -5.21 5.68 6.36
N TRP A 88 -3.99 5.99 5.92
CA TRP A 88 -2.85 6.16 6.82
C TRP A 88 -3.07 7.36 7.76
N LEU A 89 -3.65 8.46 7.28
CA LEU A 89 -4.01 9.61 8.12
C LEU A 89 -5.08 9.23 9.16
N TYR A 90 -6.11 8.47 8.76
CA TYR A 90 -7.11 7.97 9.70
C TYR A 90 -6.50 6.99 10.72
N ASN A 91 -5.66 6.06 10.27
CA ASN A 91 -5.03 5.06 11.13
C ASN A 91 -4.10 5.73 12.17
N ALA A 92 -3.41 6.80 11.78
CA ALA A 92 -2.51 7.55 12.66
C ALA A 92 -3.22 8.13 13.91
N MET A 93 -4.51 8.47 13.82
CA MET A 93 -5.29 8.94 14.98
C MET A 93 -5.46 7.85 16.06
N TRP A 94 -5.31 6.58 15.68
CA TRP A 94 -5.61 5.43 16.53
C TRP A 94 -4.39 4.57 16.86
N PHE A 95 -3.17 5.02 16.54
CA PHE A 95 -1.94 4.26 16.81
C PHE A 95 -1.76 3.82 18.27
N HIS A 96 -2.30 4.56 19.23
CA HIS A 96 -2.28 4.22 20.65
C HIS A 96 -3.14 2.99 20.99
N LYS A 97 -4.08 2.61 20.13
CA LYS A 97 -4.91 1.40 20.25
C LYS A 97 -4.29 0.19 19.54
N HIS A 98 -3.24 0.42 18.74
CA HIS A 98 -2.63 -0.64 17.93
C HIS A 98 -1.46 -1.28 18.66
N HIS A 99 -1.11 -2.50 18.22
CA HIS A 99 0.11 -3.16 18.66
C HIS A 99 1.35 -2.38 18.21
N LEU A 100 2.36 -2.24 19.08
CA LEU A 100 3.57 -1.44 18.83
C LEU A 100 4.25 -1.75 17.48
N TRP A 101 4.38 -3.04 17.13
CA TRP A 101 4.95 -3.44 15.85
C TRP A 101 4.12 -2.97 14.64
N MET A 102 2.79 -2.99 14.75
CA MET A 102 1.92 -2.49 13.68
C MET A 102 2.09 -0.99 13.49
N THR A 103 2.18 -0.24 14.59
CA THR A 103 2.43 1.21 14.58
C THR A 103 3.80 1.54 13.98
N TYR A 104 4.84 0.81 14.39
CA TYR A 104 6.18 0.95 13.80
C TYR A 104 6.15 0.74 12.28
N GLU A 105 5.58 -0.37 11.81
CA GLU A 105 5.46 -0.64 10.38
C GLU A 105 4.63 0.44 9.66
N ALA A 106 3.55 0.95 10.26
CA ALA A 106 2.72 2.02 9.68
C ALA A 106 3.52 3.31 9.50
N VAL A 107 4.30 3.69 10.51
CA VAL A 107 5.14 4.89 10.46
C VAL A 107 6.21 4.74 9.39
N ILE A 108 6.97 3.65 9.41
CA ILE A 108 8.04 3.43 8.42
C ILE A 108 7.48 3.42 6.99
N THR A 109 6.42 2.64 6.73
CA THR A 109 5.83 2.54 5.39
C THR A 109 5.14 3.83 4.93
N GLY A 110 4.59 4.62 5.87
CA GLY A 110 4.02 5.94 5.59
C GLY A 110 5.06 6.96 5.16
N PHE A 111 6.19 7.03 5.87
CA PHE A 111 7.24 8.02 5.61
C PHE A 111 8.24 7.63 4.51
N PHE A 112 8.43 6.33 4.27
CA PHE A 112 9.42 5.83 3.32
C PHE A 112 9.34 6.43 1.90
N PRO A 113 8.16 6.59 1.27
CA PRO A 113 8.06 7.26 -0.02
C PRO A 113 8.64 8.67 -0.01
N PHE A 114 8.32 9.48 1.00
CA PHE A 114 8.79 10.87 1.11
C PHE A 114 10.30 10.94 1.28
N PHE A 115 10.88 10.06 2.08
CA PHE A 115 12.32 9.93 2.23
C PHE A 115 13.01 9.63 0.89
N LEU A 116 12.47 8.69 0.11
CA LEU A 116 13.01 8.37 -1.22
C LEU A 116 12.88 9.53 -2.20
N ILE A 117 11.74 10.23 -2.22
CA ILE A 117 11.54 11.40 -3.08
C ILE A 117 12.52 12.51 -2.74
N ALA A 118 12.68 12.84 -1.46
CA ALA A 118 13.64 13.84 -1.02
C ALA A 118 15.07 13.47 -1.45
N THR A 119 15.44 12.19 -1.30
CA THR A 119 16.74 11.67 -1.73
C THR A 119 16.93 11.80 -3.24
N VAL A 120 15.92 11.43 -4.04
CA VAL A 120 15.95 11.56 -5.50
C VAL A 120 16.13 13.04 -5.89
N ILE A 121 15.30 13.95 -5.36
CA ILE A 121 15.39 15.38 -5.66
C ILE A 121 16.79 15.92 -5.32
N GLN A 122 17.33 15.56 -4.15
CA GLN A 122 18.66 15.99 -3.72
C GLN A 122 19.77 15.49 -4.65
N LEU A 123 19.69 14.23 -5.10
CA LEU A 123 20.67 13.63 -6.00
C LEU A 123 20.66 14.27 -7.38
N PHE A 124 19.46 14.52 -7.94
CA PHE A 124 19.31 15.20 -9.22
C PHE A 124 19.74 16.68 -9.14
N TYR A 125 19.41 17.37 -8.05
CA TYR A 125 19.85 18.76 -7.83
C TYR A 125 21.39 18.89 -7.78
N ARG A 126 22.10 17.92 -7.18
CA ARG A 126 23.57 17.90 -7.18
C ARG A 126 24.19 17.51 -8.53
N GLY A 127 23.42 16.90 -9.43
CA GLY A 127 23.83 16.61 -10.82
C GLY A 127 24.95 15.58 -11.02
N LYS A 128 25.43 14.89 -9.96
CA LYS A 128 26.50 13.89 -10.09
C LYS A 128 25.95 12.53 -10.50
N ILE A 129 26.12 12.17 -11.77
CA ILE A 129 25.61 10.92 -12.35
C ILE A 129 26.01 9.67 -11.55
N TRP A 130 27.25 9.61 -11.07
CA TRP A 130 27.76 8.49 -10.26
C TRP A 130 26.97 8.27 -8.97
N ASN A 131 26.52 9.36 -8.31
CA ASN A 131 25.74 9.25 -7.08
C ASN A 131 24.34 8.70 -7.36
N ILE A 132 23.73 9.11 -8.47
CA ILE A 132 22.42 8.61 -8.92
C ILE A 132 22.54 7.11 -9.24
N LEU A 133 23.56 6.72 -9.99
CA LEU A 133 23.81 5.31 -10.34
C LEU A 133 24.06 4.45 -9.09
N LEU A 134 24.93 4.90 -8.18
CA LEU A 134 25.20 4.20 -6.91
C LEU A 134 23.94 4.04 -6.07
N PHE A 135 23.10 5.07 -5.99
CA PHE A 135 21.82 4.99 -5.29
C PHE A 135 20.88 3.95 -5.91
N LEU A 136 20.70 3.97 -7.24
CA LEU A 136 19.86 3.00 -7.94
C LEU A 136 20.38 1.56 -7.78
N LEU A 137 21.70 1.36 -7.88
CA LEU A 137 22.34 0.07 -7.63
C LEU A 137 22.14 -0.40 -6.20
N THR A 138 22.21 0.51 -5.23
CA THR A 138 21.98 0.19 -3.81
C THR A 138 20.53 -0.26 -3.59
N VAL A 139 19.56 0.47 -4.14
CA VAL A 139 18.14 0.10 -4.07
C VAL A 139 17.91 -1.29 -4.70
N GLN A 140 18.50 -1.55 -5.87
CA GLN A 140 18.41 -2.84 -6.54
C GLN A 140 19.06 -3.97 -5.74
N LEU A 141 20.23 -3.71 -5.14
CA LEU A 141 20.95 -4.68 -4.31
C LEU A 141 20.13 -5.06 -3.06
N VAL A 142 19.54 -4.07 -2.37
CA VAL A 142 18.64 -4.33 -1.24
C VAL A 142 17.42 -5.13 -1.68
N GLY A 143 16.83 -4.82 -2.85
CA GLY A 143 15.75 -5.59 -3.45
C GLY A 143 16.15 -7.04 -3.70
N LEU A 144 17.35 -7.27 -4.24
CA LEU A 144 17.90 -8.60 -4.49
C LEU A 144 18.09 -9.37 -3.19
N ILE A 145 18.74 -8.79 -2.18
CA ILE A 145 18.95 -9.41 -0.86
C ILE A 145 17.61 -9.85 -0.25
N LYS A 146 16.61 -8.97 -0.24
CA LYS A 146 15.27 -9.29 0.29
C LYS A 146 14.60 -10.42 -0.49
N SER A 147 14.68 -10.38 -1.82
CA SER A 147 14.09 -11.40 -2.69
C SER A 147 14.77 -12.76 -2.55
N SER A 148 16.09 -12.79 -2.39
CA SER A 148 16.88 -14.00 -2.16
C SER A 148 16.56 -14.59 -0.79
N PHE A 149 16.45 -13.77 0.25
CA PHE A 149 15.99 -14.21 1.56
C PHE A 149 14.57 -14.81 1.49
N ALA A 150 13.65 -14.15 0.78
CA ALA A 150 12.30 -14.67 0.56
C ALA A 150 12.29 -16.00 -0.22
N SER A 151 13.18 -16.15 -1.21
CA SER A 151 13.39 -17.39 -1.97
C SER A 151 13.84 -18.53 -1.06
N CYS A 152 14.84 -18.31 -0.21
CA CYS A 152 15.31 -19.29 0.76
C CYS A 152 14.21 -19.67 1.76
N LEU A 153 13.48 -18.69 2.30
CA LEU A 153 12.40 -18.91 3.26
C LEU A 153 11.23 -19.70 2.66
N ARG A 154 10.94 -19.51 1.37
CA ARG A 154 9.83 -20.17 0.67
C ARG A 154 10.25 -21.44 -0.07
N GLY A 155 11.54 -21.71 -0.22
CA GLY A 155 12.07 -22.79 -1.06
C GLY A 155 11.70 -22.65 -2.54
N ASN A 156 11.53 -21.42 -3.04
CA ASN A 156 11.08 -21.17 -4.41
C ASN A 156 11.90 -20.05 -5.08
N ILE A 157 12.72 -20.45 -6.06
CA ILE A 157 13.62 -19.55 -6.80
C ILE A 157 12.88 -18.43 -7.55
N VAL A 158 11.60 -18.63 -7.91
CA VAL A 158 10.78 -17.61 -8.58
C VAL A 158 10.68 -16.34 -7.72
N MET A 159 10.81 -16.44 -6.40
CA MET A 159 10.80 -15.28 -5.50
C MET A 159 11.95 -14.30 -5.78
N VAL A 160 13.06 -14.72 -6.40
CA VAL A 160 14.17 -13.82 -6.79
C VAL A 160 13.71 -12.75 -7.79
N PHE A 161 12.73 -13.07 -8.65
CA PHE A 161 12.14 -12.08 -9.56
C PHE A 161 11.42 -10.94 -8.84
N MET A 162 11.10 -11.08 -7.56
CA MET A 162 10.58 -9.97 -6.75
C MET A 162 11.60 -8.83 -6.62
N SER A 163 12.89 -9.05 -6.87
CA SER A 163 13.88 -7.97 -6.93
C SER A 163 13.58 -6.93 -8.01
N LEU A 164 12.91 -7.33 -9.10
CA LEU A 164 12.47 -6.42 -10.17
C LEU A 164 11.42 -5.41 -9.69
N TYR A 165 10.76 -5.71 -8.57
CA TYR A 165 9.84 -4.76 -7.92
C TYR A 165 10.56 -3.46 -7.54
N SER A 166 11.85 -3.49 -7.20
CA SER A 166 12.59 -2.28 -6.86
C SER A 166 12.74 -1.33 -8.05
N VAL A 167 12.97 -1.86 -9.26
CA VAL A 167 12.96 -1.07 -10.51
C VAL A 167 11.59 -0.46 -10.76
N LEU A 168 10.53 -1.29 -10.71
CA LEU A 168 9.16 -0.83 -10.90
C LEU A 168 8.75 0.22 -9.85
N TYR A 169 9.24 0.05 -8.62
CA TYR A 169 8.96 0.98 -7.54
C TYR A 169 9.57 2.35 -7.84
N MET A 170 10.85 2.40 -8.21
CA MET A 170 11.55 3.66 -8.49
C MET A 170 11.06 4.35 -9.76
N SER A 171 10.79 3.59 -10.83
CA SER A 171 10.38 4.16 -12.12
C SER A 171 8.90 4.53 -12.19
N SER A 172 8.03 3.76 -11.52
CA SER A 172 6.59 3.80 -11.77
C SER A 172 5.79 4.10 -10.50
N LEU A 173 5.99 3.33 -9.42
CA LEU A 173 5.18 3.47 -8.21
C LEU A 173 5.49 4.75 -7.43
N LEU A 174 6.76 5.17 -7.37
CA LEU A 174 7.16 6.36 -6.64
C LEU A 174 6.57 7.63 -7.29
N PRO A 175 6.65 7.84 -8.62
CA PRO A 175 5.88 8.88 -9.29
C PRO A 175 4.37 8.73 -9.14
N ALA A 176 3.82 7.52 -9.24
CA ALA A 176 2.39 7.26 -9.07
C ALA A 176 1.89 7.62 -7.67
N LYS A 177 2.69 7.42 -6.62
CA LYS A 177 2.39 7.85 -5.24
C LYS A 177 2.31 9.38 -5.14
N MET A 178 3.23 10.11 -5.81
CA MET A 178 3.16 11.57 -5.86
C MET A 178 1.92 12.07 -6.59
N PHE A 179 1.64 11.46 -7.74
CA PHE A 179 0.43 11.77 -8.49
C PHE A 179 -0.85 11.42 -7.70
N ALA A 180 -0.84 10.32 -6.94
CA ALA A 180 -1.93 9.94 -6.07
C ALA A 180 -2.19 10.96 -4.96
N ILE A 181 -1.15 11.44 -4.28
CA ILE A 181 -1.27 12.49 -3.25
C ILE A 181 -1.82 13.78 -3.88
N ALA A 182 -1.24 14.23 -5.00
CA ALA A 182 -1.66 15.44 -5.68
C ALA A 182 -3.12 15.38 -6.20
N THR A 183 -3.65 14.17 -6.43
CA THR A 183 -5.01 13.95 -6.95
C THR A 183 -5.90 13.18 -5.98
N ILE A 184 -5.60 13.21 -4.69
CA ILE A 184 -6.24 12.36 -3.68
C ILE A 184 -7.76 12.57 -3.60
N ASN A 185 -8.23 13.79 -3.83
CA ASN A 185 -9.67 14.15 -3.82
C ASN A 185 -10.43 13.76 -5.10
N LYS A 186 -9.74 13.32 -6.16
CA LYS A 186 -10.42 12.86 -7.37
C LYS A 186 -10.95 11.44 -7.16
N ALA A 187 -12.26 11.32 -6.95
CA ALA A 187 -12.98 10.06 -6.66
C ALA A 187 -13.18 9.11 -7.87
N GLY A 188 -12.77 9.51 -9.08
CA GLY A 188 -12.92 8.70 -10.28
C GLY A 188 -12.19 7.36 -10.20
N TRP A 189 -12.86 6.28 -10.64
CA TRP A 189 -12.34 4.90 -10.60
C TRP A 189 -11.06 4.71 -11.41
N GLY A 190 -10.80 5.58 -12.41
CA GLY A 190 -9.54 5.64 -13.17
C GLY A 190 -9.27 4.44 -14.10
N THR A 191 -10.07 3.38 -14.01
CA THR A 191 -10.08 2.24 -14.92
C THR A 191 -11.50 2.04 -15.44
N SER A 192 -11.69 1.65 -16.69
CA SER A 192 -13.00 1.18 -17.16
C SER A 192 -13.40 -0.10 -16.40
N GLY A 193 -14.70 -0.42 -16.38
CA GLY A 193 -15.16 -1.75 -15.94
C GLY A 193 -14.37 -2.84 -16.66
N ARG A 194 -14.09 -3.96 -15.96
CA ARG A 194 -13.29 -5.06 -16.52
C ARG A 194 -13.95 -5.51 -17.83
N LYS A 195 -13.35 -5.19 -18.97
CA LYS A 195 -13.72 -5.78 -20.27
C LYS A 195 -12.91 -7.07 -20.41
N ASN A 196 -13.62 -8.17 -20.67
CA ASN A 196 -13.04 -9.43 -21.10
C ASN A 196 -12.45 -9.28 -22.50
#